data_AF-A0A1C6E8A7-F1
#
_entry.id   AF-A0A1C6E8A7-F1
#
_cell.length_a   1.000
_cell.length_b   1.000
_cell.length_c   1.000
_cell.angle_alpha   90.00
_cell.angle_beta   90.00
_cell.angle_gamma   90.00
#
_symmetry.space_group_name_H-M   'P 1'
#
loop_
_entity.id
_entity.type
_entity.pdbx_description
1 polymer ?
#
loop_
_entity_poly.entity_id
_entity_poly.type
_entity_poly.pdbx_seq_one_letter_code
_entity_poly.pdbx_strand_id
1 'polypeptide(L)'
;MVSDYKITMEQAEYEMVCYRRVFNFVRLLDQEKLEKLNAEGLLAAEGGQTKKADLCIGHFCQGCVAMEAFLRKAELCKLEFIGDDIYQIMAKYLEIDGNPYVMELLKKMDKSSLIDRKDHERLISSLTGYNERLYQDVLTKAYNRRYYEEELKSKMGPAGIAMIDLDDFKLYNDTYGHNAGDMALTVVAETICKHIRKDDILIRYGGDEFLLVLPGVTEVKFAGRLQEIHDKIHLAAVPGYAGIQLSVSIGGTIAGADETIGSVVGRADRFMYQAKTRKNLVVTESNEIKAGNADGAEVNRDELKQQILIVDDAELNRDILAEILHHDFKTMEVSNGEECLSVLREYGAGISLVLLDIVMPGMDGFAVLEEMNRNHWIEDIPVIMISSEETESYIRRAYEMGVSDYISRPFDARVVYRRVYNTIKLYAKQRRLITLVTDQIREKEKIVKF
;
A
#
# COMPACT_ATOMS: atom_id res chain seq x y z
N MET A 1 -9.79 27.45 -34.55
CA MET A 1 -9.62 25.98 -34.53
C MET A 1 -10.91 25.40 -35.06
N VAL A 2 -10.90 24.87 -36.27
CA VAL A 2 -12.06 24.22 -36.89
C VAL A 2 -12.37 22.99 -36.04
N SER A 3 -13.60 22.84 -35.52
CA SER A 3 -13.92 21.72 -34.64
C SER A 3 -13.92 20.43 -35.45
N ASP A 4 -13.01 19.49 -35.16
CA ASP A 4 -12.84 18.16 -35.78
C ASP A 4 -14.08 17.23 -35.70
N TYR A 5 -15.22 17.75 -35.24
CA TYR A 5 -16.45 17.00 -34.99
C TYR A 5 -17.58 17.30 -35.99
N LYS A 6 -17.47 18.35 -36.83
CA LYS A 6 -18.56 18.79 -37.72
C LYS A 6 -18.46 18.16 -39.10
N ILE A 7 -19.47 17.38 -39.48
CA ILE A 7 -19.56 16.72 -40.80
C ILE A 7 -21.00 16.78 -41.33
N THR A 8 -21.21 16.52 -42.61
CA THR A 8 -22.57 16.37 -43.18
C THR A 8 -23.07 14.93 -43.08
N MET A 9 -24.39 14.69 -43.18
CA MET A 9 -24.91 13.32 -43.16
C MET A 9 -24.33 12.47 -44.30
N GLU A 10 -24.16 13.05 -45.50
CA GLU A 10 -23.51 12.36 -46.63
C GLU A 10 -22.07 11.93 -46.31
N GLN A 11 -21.31 12.77 -45.59
CA GLN A 11 -19.95 12.44 -45.14
C GLN A 11 -19.95 11.35 -44.08
N ALA A 12 -20.89 11.41 -43.12
CA ALA A 12 -21.05 10.39 -42.09
C ALA A 12 -21.39 9.03 -42.69
N GLU A 13 -22.32 8.98 -43.64
CA GLU A 13 -22.69 7.76 -44.37
C GLU A 13 -21.51 7.19 -45.16
N TYR A 14 -20.74 8.05 -45.84
CA TYR A 14 -19.53 7.64 -46.54
C TYR A 14 -18.47 7.04 -45.59
N GLU A 15 -18.24 7.67 -44.44
CA GLU A 15 -17.35 7.15 -43.40
C GLU A 15 -17.85 5.80 -42.87
N MET A 16 -19.15 5.66 -42.60
CA MET A 16 -19.73 4.39 -42.15
C MET A 16 -19.54 3.27 -43.18
N VAL A 17 -19.69 3.55 -44.47
CA VAL A 17 -19.43 2.58 -45.55
C VAL A 17 -17.96 2.14 -45.55
N CYS A 18 -17.03 3.08 -45.31
CA CYS A 18 -15.61 2.76 -45.19
C CYS A 18 -15.32 1.91 -43.95
N TYR A 19 -15.87 2.28 -42.80
CA TYR A 19 -15.67 1.54 -41.55
C TYR A 19 -16.30 0.15 -41.58
N ARG A 20 -17.43 -0.07 -42.26
CA ARG A 20 -18.03 -1.42 -42.43
C ARG A 20 -17.13 -2.41 -43.17
N ARG A 21 -16.05 -1.97 -43.83
CA ARG A 21 -15.04 -2.85 -44.43
C ARG A 21 -14.05 -3.41 -43.40
N VAL A 22 -13.91 -2.75 -42.24
CA VAL A 22 -12.88 -3.04 -41.22
C VAL A 22 -13.52 -3.48 -39.89
N PHE A 23 -14.69 -2.95 -39.57
CA PHE A 23 -15.43 -3.18 -38.34
C PHE A 23 -16.62 -4.09 -38.62
N ASN A 24 -16.86 -5.03 -37.70
CA ASN A 24 -17.96 -5.99 -37.80
C ASN A 24 -19.32 -5.31 -37.63
N PHE A 25 -19.35 -4.20 -36.89
CA PHE A 25 -20.56 -3.43 -36.66
C PHE A 25 -20.25 -1.94 -36.64
N VAL A 26 -21.13 -1.15 -37.25
CA VAL A 26 -21.01 0.31 -37.37
C VAL A 26 -22.42 0.87 -37.28
N ARG A 27 -22.71 1.64 -36.22
CA ARG A 27 -24.00 2.32 -36.05
C ARG A 27 -23.82 3.79 -35.72
N LEU A 28 -24.86 4.57 -36.03
CA LEU A 28 -24.96 5.98 -35.69
C LEU A 28 -26.11 6.16 -34.70
N LEU A 29 -25.82 6.79 -33.57
CA LEU A 29 -26.75 6.97 -32.45
C LEU A 29 -27.04 8.47 -32.29
N ASP A 30 -28.31 8.85 -32.41
CA ASP A 30 -28.79 10.18 -32.04
C ASP A 30 -29.03 10.26 -30.53
N GLN A 31 -29.30 11.46 -30.02
CA GLN A 31 -29.56 11.70 -28.61
C GLN A 31 -30.73 10.85 -28.07
N GLU A 32 -31.84 10.72 -28.82
CA GLU A 32 -33.01 9.96 -28.37
C GLU A 32 -32.69 8.46 -28.24
N LYS A 33 -31.91 7.91 -29.19
CA LYS A 33 -31.42 6.53 -29.16
C LYS A 33 -30.44 6.30 -28.01
N LEU A 34 -29.56 7.25 -27.72
CA LEU A 34 -28.63 7.17 -26.59
C LEU A 34 -29.36 7.17 -25.24
N GLU A 35 -30.38 8.01 -25.10
CA GLU A 35 -31.21 8.07 -23.89
C GLU A 35 -32.02 6.77 -23.70
N LYS A 36 -32.58 6.21 -24.77
CA LYS A 36 -33.25 4.89 -24.74
C LYS A 36 -32.28 3.75 -24.42
N LEU A 37 -31.07 3.75 -24.99
CA LEU A 37 -30.02 2.77 -24.65
C LEU A 37 -29.66 2.81 -23.17
N ASN A 38 -29.61 4.00 -22.57
CA ASN A 38 -29.30 4.17 -21.16
C ASN A 38 -30.47 3.79 -20.23
N ALA A 39 -31.72 3.97 -20.68
CA ALA A 39 -32.92 3.68 -19.90
C ALA A 39 -33.42 2.22 -20.00
N GLU A 40 -33.37 1.62 -21.19
CA GLU A 40 -34.02 0.33 -21.49
C GLU A 40 -33.03 -0.79 -21.85
N GLY A 41 -31.76 -0.46 -22.09
CA GLY A 41 -30.73 -1.47 -22.39
C GLY A 41 -30.92 -2.25 -23.69
N LEU A 42 -31.76 -1.78 -24.62
CA LEU A 42 -31.99 -2.39 -25.93
C LEU A 42 -32.39 -1.35 -26.98
N LEU A 43 -31.75 -1.41 -28.15
CA LEU A 43 -32.32 -0.90 -29.40
C LEU A 43 -32.42 -2.06 -30.39
N ALA A 44 -33.61 -2.31 -30.91
CA ALA A 44 -33.83 -3.23 -32.01
C ALA A 44 -33.25 -2.62 -33.29
N ALA A 45 -32.46 -3.40 -34.03
CA ALA A 45 -31.97 -3.00 -35.34
C ALA A 45 -33.12 -2.95 -36.37
N GLU A 46 -33.17 -1.88 -37.18
CA GLU A 46 -34.01 -1.82 -38.37
C GLU A 46 -33.45 -2.76 -39.45
N GLY A 47 -34.29 -3.68 -39.93
CA GLY A 47 -33.93 -4.65 -40.99
C GLY A 47 -33.86 -6.07 -40.47
N GLY A 48 -34.98 -6.80 -40.62
CA GLY A 48 -35.23 -8.07 -39.98
C GLY A 48 -34.24 -9.20 -40.30
N GLN A 49 -33.67 -9.77 -39.25
CA GLN A 49 -33.75 -11.20 -38.89
C GLN A 49 -33.16 -11.34 -37.49
N THR A 50 -34.05 -11.39 -36.50
CA THR A 50 -33.73 -11.46 -35.07
C THR A 50 -33.18 -12.83 -34.69
N LYS A 51 -31.86 -12.94 -34.53
CA LYS A 51 -31.24 -13.97 -33.70
C LYS A 51 -30.93 -13.40 -32.32
N LYS A 52 -31.17 -14.24 -31.32
CA LYS A 52 -31.41 -13.95 -29.90
C LYS A 52 -30.17 -13.47 -29.10
N ALA A 53 -29.19 -12.81 -29.73
CA ALA A 53 -27.89 -12.52 -29.11
C ALA A 53 -27.25 -11.16 -29.44
N ASP A 54 -27.87 -10.31 -30.26
CA ASP A 54 -27.06 -9.32 -30.99
C ASP A 54 -27.30 -7.85 -30.56
N LEU A 55 -26.29 -7.33 -29.85
CA LEU A 55 -25.90 -5.91 -29.70
C LEU A 55 -26.63 -4.98 -28.71
N CYS A 56 -27.01 -5.55 -27.58
CA CYS A 56 -26.65 -4.97 -26.27
C CYS A 56 -26.13 -6.13 -25.44
N ILE A 57 -24.81 -6.29 -25.36
CA ILE A 57 -24.25 -7.55 -24.86
C ILE A 57 -24.23 -7.52 -23.33
N GLY A 58 -25.42 -7.76 -22.78
CA GLY A 58 -25.67 -8.47 -21.54
C GLY A 58 -24.70 -8.26 -20.39
N HIS A 59 -24.69 -7.05 -19.82
CA HIS A 59 -24.74 -6.78 -18.38
C HIS A 59 -25.05 -5.29 -18.24
N PHE A 60 -25.74 -4.90 -17.18
CA PHE A 60 -25.98 -3.51 -16.80
C PHE A 60 -24.77 -2.65 -17.14
N CYS A 61 -24.93 -1.77 -18.12
CA CYS A 61 -23.84 -0.96 -18.60
C CYS A 61 -23.51 0.12 -17.56
N GLN A 62 -22.70 -0.21 -16.55
CA GLN A 62 -21.94 0.80 -15.83
C GLN A 62 -20.89 1.37 -16.82
N GLY A 63 -21.19 2.54 -17.39
CA GLY A 63 -20.28 3.27 -18.29
C GLY A 63 -20.46 2.94 -19.77
N CYS A 64 -21.57 3.38 -20.38
CA CYS A 64 -21.79 3.25 -21.81
C CYS A 64 -20.79 4.14 -22.55
N VAL A 65 -19.87 3.55 -23.30
CA VAL A 65 -18.80 4.27 -24.03
C VAL A 65 -19.41 5.29 -25.00
N ALA A 66 -20.55 4.94 -25.62
CA ALA A 66 -21.28 5.87 -26.47
C ALA A 66 -21.90 7.05 -25.70
N MET A 67 -22.49 6.81 -24.53
CA MET A 67 -23.03 7.88 -23.68
C MET A 67 -21.89 8.75 -23.12
N GLU A 68 -20.79 8.15 -22.71
CA GLU A 68 -19.64 8.87 -22.19
C GLU A 68 -18.95 9.71 -23.27
N ALA A 69 -18.87 9.20 -24.51
CA ALA A 69 -18.39 9.95 -25.66
C ALA A 69 -19.30 11.14 -25.99
N PHE A 70 -20.62 10.95 -25.88
CA PHE A 70 -21.62 12.03 -26.04
C PHE A 70 -21.45 13.12 -24.98
N LEU A 71 -21.41 12.75 -23.69
CA LEU A 71 -21.30 13.68 -22.57
C LEU A 71 -19.98 14.46 -22.59
N ARG A 72 -18.88 13.78 -22.94
CA ARG A 72 -17.54 14.39 -22.97
C ARG A 72 -17.21 15.09 -24.29
N LYS A 73 -18.07 14.97 -25.31
CA LYS A 73 -17.81 15.39 -26.70
C LYS A 73 -16.44 14.91 -27.18
N ALA A 74 -16.17 13.63 -27.02
CA ALA A 74 -14.87 13.02 -27.25
C ALA A 74 -14.96 11.74 -28.08
N GLU A 75 -13.80 11.25 -28.52
CA GLU A 75 -13.64 9.89 -29.04
C GLU A 75 -13.12 9.00 -27.93
N LEU A 76 -13.80 7.89 -27.69
CA LEU A 76 -13.48 6.93 -26.63
C LEU A 76 -13.37 5.52 -27.21
N CYS A 77 -12.49 4.71 -26.62
CA CYS A 77 -12.28 3.33 -27.01
C CYS A 77 -12.26 2.45 -25.75
N LYS A 78 -12.94 1.31 -25.81
CA LYS A 78 -12.98 0.29 -24.77
C LYS A 78 -12.76 -1.09 -25.39
N LEU A 79 -12.14 -1.99 -24.64
CA LEU A 79 -12.11 -3.41 -24.95
C LEU A 79 -13.09 -4.13 -24.04
N GLU A 80 -13.91 -5.01 -24.60
CA GLU A 80 -14.92 -5.75 -23.89
C GLU A 80 -14.84 -7.25 -24.23
N PHE A 81 -14.92 -8.08 -23.20
CA PHE A 81 -14.90 -9.53 -23.32
C PHE A 81 -16.33 -10.04 -23.37
N ILE A 82 -16.66 -10.74 -24.45
CA ILE A 82 -17.99 -11.32 -24.67
C ILE A 82 -17.80 -12.81 -24.91
N GLY A 83 -18.04 -13.60 -23.87
CA GLY A 83 -17.60 -14.99 -23.85
C GLY A 83 -16.09 -15.09 -24.01
N ASP A 84 -15.63 -15.89 -24.98
CA ASP A 84 -14.20 -16.10 -25.30
C ASP A 84 -13.67 -15.17 -26.40
N ASP A 85 -14.47 -14.20 -26.84
CA ASP A 85 -14.14 -13.29 -27.93
C ASP A 85 -13.93 -11.87 -27.41
N ILE A 86 -12.89 -11.20 -27.93
CA ILE A 86 -12.54 -9.83 -27.57
C ILE A 86 -13.13 -8.89 -28.62
N TYR A 87 -13.82 -7.87 -28.14
CA TYR A 87 -14.41 -6.82 -28.96
C TYR A 87 -13.78 -5.48 -28.62
N GLN A 88 -13.34 -4.76 -29.64
CA GLN A 88 -12.95 -3.36 -29.53
C GLN A 88 -14.16 -2.49 -29.91
N ILE A 89 -14.58 -1.66 -28.96
CA ILE A 89 -15.70 -0.72 -29.09
C ILE A 89 -15.12 0.68 -29.15
N MET A 90 -15.36 1.39 -30.25
CA MET A 90 -14.97 2.79 -30.41
C MET A 90 -16.23 3.63 -30.54
N ALA A 91 -16.31 4.74 -29.82
CA ALA A 91 -17.41 5.69 -29.89
C ALA A 91 -16.86 7.08 -30.16
N LYS A 92 -17.32 7.70 -31.25
CA LYS A 92 -16.88 9.03 -31.68
C LYS A 92 -18.07 9.99 -31.69
N TYR A 93 -17.97 11.06 -30.91
CA TYR A 93 -18.93 12.16 -30.99
C TYR A 93 -18.79 12.92 -32.31
N LEU A 94 -19.92 13.25 -32.94
CA LEU A 94 -20.01 13.96 -34.21
C LEU A 94 -21.16 14.97 -34.14
N GLU A 95 -20.98 16.13 -34.77
CA GLU A 95 -22.05 17.09 -35.03
C GLU A 95 -22.40 17.01 -36.52
N ILE A 96 -23.49 16.30 -36.82
CA ILE A 96 -23.96 16.03 -38.19
C ILE A 96 -25.09 16.99 -38.51
N ASP A 97 -24.87 17.87 -39.49
CA ASP A 97 -25.83 18.90 -39.91
C ASP A 97 -26.39 19.72 -38.73
N GLY A 98 -25.55 19.98 -37.73
CA GLY A 98 -25.89 20.76 -36.52
C GLY A 98 -26.52 19.95 -35.38
N ASN A 99 -26.74 18.65 -35.55
CA ASN A 99 -27.30 17.78 -34.52
C ASN A 99 -26.22 16.86 -33.92
N PRO A 100 -26.24 16.56 -32.61
CA PRO A 100 -25.24 15.73 -31.96
C PRO A 100 -25.54 14.23 -32.17
N TYR A 101 -24.52 13.49 -32.60
CA TYR A 101 -24.54 12.05 -32.80
C TYR A 101 -23.31 11.39 -32.20
N VAL A 102 -23.41 10.07 -31.99
CA VAL A 102 -22.25 9.22 -31.71
C VAL A 102 -22.20 8.12 -32.75
N MET A 103 -21.07 8.02 -33.43
CA MET A 103 -20.76 6.86 -34.28
C MET A 103 -20.07 5.80 -33.44
N GLU A 104 -20.67 4.63 -33.35
CA GLU A 104 -20.14 3.49 -32.61
C GLU A 104 -19.67 2.40 -33.58
N LEU A 105 -18.43 1.96 -33.40
CA LEU A 105 -17.72 0.99 -34.21
C LEU A 105 -17.34 -0.20 -33.34
N LEU A 106 -17.70 -1.42 -33.74
CA LEU A 106 -17.38 -2.65 -33.04
C LEU A 106 -16.52 -3.53 -33.94
N LYS A 107 -15.33 -3.92 -33.46
CA LYS A 107 -14.44 -4.87 -34.13
C LYS A 107 -14.26 -6.10 -33.28
N LYS A 108 -14.69 -7.25 -33.80
CA LYS A 108 -14.32 -8.56 -33.26
C LYS A 108 -12.87 -8.84 -33.62
N MET A 109 -12.08 -9.21 -32.63
CA MET A 109 -10.70 -9.61 -32.86
C MET A 109 -10.66 -11.11 -33.19
N ASP A 110 -10.41 -11.45 -34.46
CA ASP A 110 -10.35 -12.84 -34.90
C ASP A 110 -9.11 -13.57 -34.35
N LYS A 111 -9.35 -14.76 -33.78
CA LYS A 111 -8.32 -15.68 -33.27
C LYS A 111 -7.29 -16.10 -34.34
N SER A 112 -7.64 -16.03 -35.62
CA SER A 112 -6.81 -16.42 -36.77
C SER A 112 -6.05 -15.28 -37.45
N SER A 113 -6.45 -14.03 -37.22
CA SER A 113 -5.79 -12.84 -37.80
C SER A 113 -4.59 -12.39 -36.95
N LEU A 114 -4.42 -12.98 -35.77
CA LEU A 114 -3.25 -12.87 -34.90
C LEU A 114 -2.36 -14.11 -35.13
N ILE A 115 -1.70 -14.14 -36.29
CA ILE A 115 -0.71 -15.17 -36.64
C ILE A 115 0.56 -14.91 -35.81
N ASP A 116 0.59 -15.47 -34.61
CA ASP A 116 1.64 -16.33 -34.03
C ASP A 116 1.22 -16.56 -32.58
N ARG A 117 1.31 -17.79 -32.08
CA ARG A 117 0.92 -18.11 -30.69
C ARG A 117 1.73 -17.29 -29.68
N LYS A 118 2.94 -16.86 -30.07
CA LYS A 118 3.79 -15.91 -29.34
C LYS A 118 3.30 -14.47 -29.37
N ASP A 119 2.69 -14.02 -30.46
CA ASP A 119 2.21 -12.64 -30.59
C ASP A 119 0.80 -12.44 -30.00
N HIS A 120 -0.01 -13.51 -29.88
CA HIS A 120 -1.24 -13.50 -29.08
C HIS A 120 -0.96 -13.34 -27.58
N GLU A 121 0.02 -14.10 -27.05
CA GLU A 121 0.54 -13.88 -25.71
C GLU A 121 1.16 -12.50 -25.57
N ARG A 122 1.88 -11.98 -26.58
CA ARG A 122 2.45 -10.61 -26.53
C ARG A 122 1.43 -9.49 -26.62
N LEU A 123 0.33 -9.63 -27.38
CA LEU A 123 -0.67 -8.57 -27.50
C LEU A 123 -1.52 -8.51 -26.23
N ILE A 124 -1.93 -9.67 -25.72
CA ILE A 124 -2.53 -9.77 -24.38
C ILE A 124 -1.51 -9.25 -23.37
N SER A 125 -0.24 -9.69 -23.35
CA SER A 125 0.81 -9.18 -22.46
C SER A 125 1.35 -7.78 -22.83
N SER A 126 0.79 -7.08 -23.81
CA SER A 126 1.11 -5.67 -24.08
C SER A 126 -0.02 -4.78 -23.60
N LEU A 127 -1.28 -5.24 -23.67
CA LEU A 127 -2.44 -4.56 -23.10
C LEU A 127 -2.63 -4.86 -21.62
N THR A 128 -2.58 -6.14 -21.24
CA THR A 128 -2.44 -6.56 -19.83
C THR A 128 -1.04 -6.28 -19.36
N GLY A 129 0.03 -6.54 -20.12
CA GLY A 129 1.38 -6.35 -19.58
C GLY A 129 1.90 -4.91 -19.48
N TYR A 130 1.22 -3.90 -20.04
CA TYR A 130 1.41 -2.53 -19.54
C TYR A 130 0.88 -2.42 -18.11
N ASN A 131 -0.30 -2.95 -17.81
CA ASN A 131 -0.85 -3.00 -16.44
C ASN A 131 -0.15 -4.03 -15.52
N GLU A 132 0.29 -5.20 -16.00
CA GLU A 132 0.97 -6.21 -15.19
C GLU A 132 2.39 -5.77 -14.86
N ARG A 133 3.13 -5.11 -15.76
CA ARG A 133 4.43 -4.50 -15.39
C ARG A 133 4.27 -3.33 -14.43
N LEU A 134 3.13 -2.62 -14.49
CA LEU A 134 2.82 -1.52 -13.58
C LEU A 134 2.31 -1.99 -12.22
N TYR A 135 1.62 -3.13 -12.16
CA TYR A 135 0.92 -3.63 -10.97
C TYR A 135 1.45 -4.94 -10.43
N GLN A 136 2.46 -5.57 -11.03
CA GLN A 136 3.14 -6.74 -10.48
C GLN A 136 4.55 -6.39 -10.05
N ASP A 137 5.02 -7.13 -9.04
CA ASP A 137 6.39 -7.11 -8.58
C ASP A 137 7.29 -7.92 -9.52
N VAL A 138 8.45 -7.35 -9.87
CA VAL A 138 9.35 -7.92 -10.87
C VAL A 138 9.88 -9.29 -10.43
N LEU A 139 10.16 -9.44 -9.14
CA LEU A 139 10.79 -10.63 -8.54
C LEU A 139 9.77 -11.75 -8.30
N THR A 140 8.66 -11.43 -7.63
CA THR A 140 7.72 -12.43 -7.10
C THR A 140 6.51 -12.68 -8.01
N LYS A 141 6.25 -11.81 -8.98
CA LYS A 141 5.04 -11.79 -9.84
C LYS A 141 3.72 -11.60 -9.08
N ALA A 142 3.75 -11.45 -7.76
CA ALA A 142 2.62 -10.97 -6.98
C ALA A 142 2.26 -9.54 -7.42
N TYR A 143 1.06 -9.07 -7.09
CA TYR A 143 0.73 -7.66 -7.31
C TYR A 143 1.67 -6.77 -6.48
N ASN A 144 1.94 -5.55 -6.90
CA ASN A 144 2.78 -4.61 -6.16
C ASN A 144 1.92 -3.65 -5.34
N ARG A 145 2.56 -2.91 -4.43
CA ARG A 145 1.88 -1.93 -3.58
C ARG A 145 1.05 -0.91 -4.36
N ARG A 146 1.43 -0.56 -5.59
CA ARG A 146 0.68 0.39 -6.41
C ARG A 146 -0.72 -0.12 -6.75
N TYR A 147 -0.83 -1.41 -7.08
CA TYR A 147 -2.12 -2.06 -7.31
C TYR A 147 -3.03 -1.96 -6.08
N TYR A 148 -2.47 -2.16 -4.89
CA TYR A 148 -3.23 -2.01 -3.66
C TYR A 148 -3.76 -0.57 -3.48
N GLU A 149 -2.89 0.44 -3.60
CA GLU A 149 -3.26 1.84 -3.36
C GLU A 149 -4.31 2.35 -4.37
N GLU A 150 -4.22 1.92 -5.63
CA GLU A 150 -5.09 2.40 -6.71
C GLU A 150 -6.39 1.57 -6.85
N GLU A 151 -6.35 0.25 -6.68
CA GLU A 151 -7.46 -0.64 -7.05
C GLU A 151 -8.17 -1.34 -5.87
N LEU A 152 -7.53 -1.43 -4.70
CA LEU A 152 -8.06 -2.24 -3.58
C LEU A 152 -8.35 -1.43 -2.33
N LYS A 153 -7.55 -0.42 -2.01
CA LYS A 153 -7.64 0.32 -0.74
C LYS A 153 -9.03 0.83 -0.42
N SER A 154 -9.76 1.31 -1.42
CA SER A 154 -11.13 1.86 -1.31
C SER A 154 -12.24 0.82 -1.53
N LYS A 155 -11.91 -0.42 -1.93
CA LYS A 155 -12.93 -1.46 -2.11
C LYS A 155 -13.52 -1.85 -0.76
N MET A 156 -14.83 -2.04 -0.76
CA MET A 156 -15.61 -2.47 0.38
C MET A 156 -16.13 -3.89 0.19
N GLY A 157 -16.47 -4.52 1.30
CA GLY A 157 -17.15 -5.81 1.32
C GLY A 157 -16.37 -6.87 2.09
N PRO A 158 -17.04 -8.01 2.38
CA PRO A 158 -16.46 -9.04 3.22
C PRO A 158 -15.25 -9.69 2.54
N ALA A 159 -14.08 -9.50 3.13
CA ALA A 159 -12.83 -10.07 2.67
C ALA A 159 -11.93 -10.41 3.86
N GLY A 160 -11.25 -11.54 3.80
CA GLY A 160 -10.18 -11.88 4.75
C GLY A 160 -8.91 -11.17 4.34
N ILE A 161 -8.31 -10.42 5.26
CA ILE A 161 -7.11 -9.63 5.05
C ILE A 161 -6.00 -10.19 5.93
N ALA A 162 -4.88 -10.59 5.34
CA ALA A 162 -3.72 -11.07 6.08
C ALA A 162 -2.44 -10.34 5.68
N MET A 163 -1.70 -9.86 6.68
CA MET A 163 -0.35 -9.35 6.53
C MET A 163 0.64 -10.47 6.87
N ILE A 164 1.62 -10.69 6.01
CA ILE A 164 2.62 -11.75 6.09
C ILE A 164 3.98 -11.10 6.01
N ASP A 165 4.85 -11.38 6.96
CA ASP A 165 6.20 -10.85 6.99
C ASP A 165 7.20 -11.99 7.18
N LEU A 166 8.32 -11.96 6.45
CA LEU A 166 9.39 -12.94 6.59
C LEU A 166 10.23 -12.64 7.82
N ASP A 167 10.30 -13.59 8.75
CA ASP A 167 11.05 -13.42 9.99
C ASP A 167 12.55 -13.33 9.70
N ASP A 168 13.22 -12.37 10.34
CA ASP A 168 14.67 -12.14 10.22
C ASP A 168 15.20 -12.05 8.78
N PHE A 169 14.39 -11.64 7.81
CA PHE A 169 14.76 -11.62 6.39
C PHE A 169 16.06 -10.85 6.08
N LYS A 170 16.35 -9.80 6.87
CA LYS A 170 17.64 -9.10 6.77
C LYS A 170 18.83 -9.99 7.17
N LEU A 171 18.74 -10.69 8.30
CA LEU A 171 19.77 -11.64 8.75
C LEU A 171 19.95 -12.76 7.72
N TYR A 172 18.84 -13.19 7.11
CA TYR A 172 18.84 -14.19 6.06
C TYR A 172 19.63 -13.74 4.82
N ASN A 173 19.39 -12.51 4.35
CA ASN A 173 20.19 -11.90 3.27
C ASN A 173 21.67 -11.75 3.66
N ASP A 174 21.95 -11.33 4.90
CA ASP A 174 23.30 -11.12 5.38
C ASP A 174 24.08 -12.44 5.50
N THR A 175 23.39 -13.56 5.78
CA THR A 175 24.00 -14.89 5.96
C THR A 175 24.20 -15.64 4.64
N TYR A 176 23.18 -15.65 3.77
CA TYR A 176 23.16 -16.48 2.56
C TYR A 176 23.30 -15.67 1.25
N GLY A 177 23.35 -14.35 1.37
CA GLY A 177 23.44 -13.41 0.25
C GLY A 177 22.08 -13.01 -0.32
N HIS A 178 22.04 -11.88 -1.02
CA HIS A 178 20.81 -11.34 -1.61
C HIS A 178 20.13 -12.28 -2.61
N ASN A 179 20.89 -13.07 -3.37
CA ASN A 179 20.31 -14.07 -4.27
C ASN A 179 19.50 -15.14 -3.52
N ALA A 180 19.93 -15.52 -2.31
CA ALA A 180 19.19 -16.44 -1.47
C ALA A 180 17.91 -15.79 -0.97
N GLY A 181 17.96 -14.52 -0.57
CA GLY A 181 16.82 -13.73 -0.14
C GLY A 181 15.78 -13.55 -1.24
N ASP A 182 16.23 -13.22 -2.45
CA ASP A 182 15.38 -13.14 -3.62
C ASP A 182 14.68 -14.48 -3.88
N MET A 183 15.41 -15.59 -3.74
CA MET A 183 14.83 -16.91 -3.90
C MET A 183 13.85 -17.28 -2.79
N ALA A 184 14.13 -16.89 -1.55
CA ALA A 184 13.18 -17.05 -0.45
C ALA A 184 11.87 -16.30 -0.73
N LEU A 185 11.94 -15.04 -1.17
CA LEU A 185 10.77 -14.25 -1.52
C LEU A 185 9.96 -14.87 -2.67
N THR A 186 10.64 -15.34 -3.73
CA THR A 186 9.99 -16.03 -4.84
C THR A 186 9.31 -17.32 -4.36
N VAL A 187 9.98 -18.13 -3.53
CA VAL A 187 9.42 -19.38 -2.99
C VAL A 187 8.20 -19.11 -2.10
N VAL A 188 8.26 -18.09 -1.22
CA VAL A 188 7.12 -17.69 -0.39
C VAL A 188 5.94 -17.28 -1.28
N ALA A 189 6.15 -16.37 -2.22
CA ALA A 189 5.09 -15.89 -3.11
C ALA A 189 4.48 -17.01 -3.94
N GLU A 190 5.30 -17.87 -4.55
CA GLU A 190 4.83 -19.03 -5.31
C GLU A 190 4.04 -20.01 -4.44
N THR A 191 4.50 -20.23 -3.19
CA THR A 191 3.83 -21.13 -2.27
C THR A 191 2.46 -20.59 -1.90
N ILE A 192 2.35 -19.29 -1.60
CA ILE A 192 1.05 -18.66 -1.34
C ILE A 192 0.15 -18.76 -2.58
N CYS A 193 0.64 -18.36 -3.75
CA CYS A 193 -0.11 -18.41 -5.01
C CYS A 193 -0.64 -19.82 -5.36
N LYS A 194 0.08 -20.89 -5.01
CA LYS A 194 -0.35 -22.28 -5.22
C LYS A 194 -1.48 -22.73 -4.28
N HIS A 195 -1.66 -22.06 -3.13
CA HIS A 195 -2.62 -22.46 -2.09
C HIS A 195 -3.82 -21.50 -1.96
N ILE A 196 -3.87 -20.46 -2.79
CA ILE A 196 -4.99 -19.53 -2.90
C ILE A 196 -5.79 -19.77 -4.19
N ARG A 197 -7.01 -19.22 -4.28
CA ARG A 197 -7.88 -19.30 -5.44
C ARG A 197 -7.50 -18.27 -6.50
N LYS A 198 -8.06 -18.40 -7.70
CA LYS A 198 -7.83 -17.45 -8.80
C LYS A 198 -8.29 -16.03 -8.49
N ASP A 199 -9.35 -15.89 -7.69
CA ASP A 199 -9.93 -14.60 -7.31
C ASP A 199 -9.29 -14.01 -6.04
N ASP A 200 -8.41 -14.77 -5.39
CA ASP A 200 -7.64 -14.30 -4.24
C ASP A 200 -6.45 -13.48 -4.73
N ILE A 201 -6.09 -12.45 -3.96
CA ILE A 201 -5.12 -11.46 -4.39
C ILE A 201 -3.93 -11.45 -3.44
N LEU A 202 -2.75 -11.76 -3.96
CA LEU A 202 -1.49 -11.61 -3.26
C LEU A 202 -0.76 -10.35 -3.74
N ILE A 203 -0.36 -9.51 -2.80
CA ILE A 203 0.37 -8.27 -3.04
C ILE A 203 1.69 -8.32 -2.29
N ARG A 204 2.81 -8.03 -2.93
CA ARG A 204 4.05 -7.66 -2.26
C ARG A 204 3.94 -6.21 -1.81
N TYR A 205 3.66 -6.03 -0.53
CA TYR A 205 3.36 -4.74 0.08
C TYR A 205 4.64 -3.95 0.42
N GLY A 206 5.68 -4.67 0.82
CA GLY A 206 6.99 -4.14 1.20
C GLY A 206 8.15 -4.96 0.62
N GLY A 207 9.34 -4.84 1.21
CA GLY A 207 10.51 -5.62 0.78
C GLY A 207 10.32 -7.11 1.07
N ASP A 208 9.94 -7.41 2.29
CA ASP A 208 9.73 -8.73 2.91
C ASP A 208 8.29 -8.94 3.42
N GLU A 209 7.39 -8.03 3.05
CA GLU A 209 6.01 -8.00 3.49
C GLU A 209 5.06 -8.31 2.32
N PHE A 210 4.09 -9.20 2.57
CA PHE A 210 3.02 -9.55 1.66
C PHE A 210 1.65 -9.30 2.28
N LEU A 211 0.74 -8.76 1.50
CA LEU A 211 -0.66 -8.59 1.83
C LEU A 211 -1.49 -9.58 1.02
N LEU A 212 -2.25 -10.42 1.70
CA LEU A 212 -3.17 -11.39 1.12
C LEU A 212 -4.61 -10.94 1.35
N VAL A 213 -5.38 -10.86 0.27
CA VAL A 213 -6.81 -10.52 0.28
C VAL A 213 -7.61 -11.70 -0.25
N LEU A 214 -8.53 -12.21 0.57
CA LEU A 214 -9.38 -13.37 0.29
C LEU A 214 -10.86 -12.95 0.27
N PRO A 215 -11.40 -12.53 -0.89
CA PRO A 215 -12.80 -12.10 -0.99
C PRO A 215 -13.79 -13.22 -0.61
N GLY A 216 -14.81 -12.90 0.19
CA GLY A 216 -15.90 -13.82 0.52
C GLY A 216 -15.50 -15.03 1.39
N VAL A 217 -14.36 -14.98 2.07
CA VAL A 217 -13.96 -16.02 3.04
C VAL A 217 -14.71 -15.85 4.37
N THR A 218 -15.07 -16.97 5.01
CA THR A 218 -15.67 -16.97 6.35
C THR A 218 -14.60 -17.08 7.43
N GLU A 219 -14.86 -16.54 8.62
CA GLU A 219 -13.92 -16.55 9.77
C GLU A 219 -13.37 -17.94 10.09
N VAL A 220 -14.26 -18.93 10.19
CA VAL A 220 -13.88 -20.32 10.49
C VAL A 220 -12.91 -20.90 9.45
N LYS A 221 -13.07 -20.54 8.16
CA LYS A 221 -12.20 -21.03 7.08
C LYS A 221 -10.93 -20.19 6.94
N PHE A 222 -10.97 -18.93 7.35
CA PHE A 222 -9.89 -17.98 7.18
C PHE A 222 -8.66 -18.36 8.01
N ALA A 223 -8.83 -18.59 9.32
CA ALA A 223 -7.72 -18.97 10.19
C ALA A 223 -7.06 -20.29 9.75
N GLY A 224 -7.87 -21.30 9.39
CA GLY A 224 -7.37 -22.57 8.88
C GLY A 224 -6.58 -22.44 7.57
N ARG A 225 -7.01 -21.54 6.67
CA ARG A 225 -6.29 -21.24 5.43
C ARG A 225 -4.95 -20.56 5.68
N LEU A 226 -4.89 -19.61 6.62
CA LEU A 226 -3.64 -18.96 6.99
C LEU A 226 -2.65 -19.95 7.62
N GLN A 227 -3.14 -20.85 8.48
CA GLN A 227 -2.31 -21.90 9.06
C GLN A 227 -1.77 -22.87 7.99
N GLU A 228 -2.62 -23.27 7.04
CA GLU A 228 -2.18 -24.11 5.91
C GLU A 228 -1.09 -23.41 5.09
N ILE A 229 -1.27 -22.13 4.76
CA ILE A 229 -0.26 -21.33 4.03
C ILE A 229 1.04 -21.24 4.83
N HIS A 230 0.97 -20.94 6.13
CA HIS A 230 2.11 -20.90 7.03
C HIS A 230 2.90 -22.21 7.01
N ASP A 231 2.22 -23.34 7.23
CA ASP A 231 2.87 -24.65 7.32
C ASP A 231 3.53 -25.04 5.98
N LYS A 232 2.91 -24.66 4.86
CA LYS A 232 3.46 -24.89 3.51
C LYS A 232 4.70 -24.05 3.25
N ILE A 233 4.72 -22.79 3.70
CA ILE A 233 5.91 -21.94 3.60
C ILE A 233 7.03 -22.52 4.46
N HIS A 234 6.73 -22.94 5.69
CA HIS A 234 7.72 -23.51 6.61
C HIS A 234 8.34 -24.81 6.12
N LEU A 235 7.60 -25.60 5.33
CA LEU A 235 8.07 -26.83 4.69
C LEU A 235 8.70 -26.60 3.32
N ALA A 236 8.62 -25.40 2.75
CA ALA A 236 9.16 -25.12 1.43
C ALA A 236 10.69 -25.05 1.47
N ALA A 237 11.33 -25.83 0.59
CA ALA A 237 12.78 -25.78 0.40
C ALA A 237 13.14 -24.65 -0.57
N VAL A 238 14.19 -23.89 -0.24
CA VAL A 238 14.75 -22.88 -1.14
C VAL A 238 15.73 -23.56 -2.12
N PRO A 239 15.45 -23.56 -3.44
CA PRO A 239 16.32 -24.21 -4.42
C PRO A 239 17.76 -23.68 -4.36
N GLY A 240 18.73 -24.58 -4.36
CA GLY A 240 20.16 -24.23 -4.30
C GLY A 240 20.71 -23.98 -2.88
N TYR A 241 19.85 -23.99 -1.86
CA TYR A 241 20.25 -23.75 -0.47
C TYR A 241 19.71 -24.84 0.46
N ALA A 242 20.51 -25.90 0.66
CA ALA A 242 20.15 -27.00 1.54
C ALA A 242 20.21 -26.55 3.02
N GLY A 243 19.14 -26.83 3.78
CA GLY A 243 19.06 -26.53 5.21
C GLY A 243 18.44 -25.17 5.57
N ILE A 244 17.99 -24.40 4.58
CA ILE A 244 17.20 -23.21 4.83
C ILE A 244 15.76 -23.61 5.14
N GLN A 245 15.26 -23.13 6.28
CA GLN A 245 13.87 -23.23 6.67
C GLN A 245 13.27 -21.83 6.75
N LEU A 246 12.22 -21.60 5.97
CA LEU A 246 11.54 -20.32 5.94
C LEU A 246 10.63 -20.19 7.17
N SER A 247 10.55 -19.00 7.73
CA SER A 247 9.64 -18.66 8.81
C SER A 247 8.96 -17.34 8.50
N VAL A 248 7.65 -17.30 8.73
CA VAL A 248 6.83 -16.12 8.49
C VAL A 248 5.93 -15.84 9.68
N SER A 249 5.74 -14.55 9.95
CA SER A 249 4.76 -14.04 10.91
C SER A 249 3.53 -13.56 10.15
N ILE A 250 2.36 -14.12 10.48
CA ILE A 250 1.11 -13.83 9.77
C ILE A 250 0.09 -13.23 10.75
N GLY A 251 -0.47 -12.08 10.37
CA GLY A 251 -1.57 -11.42 11.06
C GLY A 251 -2.81 -11.36 10.19
N GLY A 252 -3.93 -11.91 10.63
CA GLY A 252 -5.16 -11.99 9.84
C GLY A 252 -6.39 -11.40 10.54
N THR A 253 -7.24 -10.73 9.79
CA THR A 253 -8.57 -10.27 10.25
C THR A 253 -9.56 -10.32 9.08
N ILE A 254 -10.85 -10.17 9.37
CA ILE A 254 -11.90 -10.09 8.34
C ILE A 254 -12.47 -8.68 8.31
N ALA A 255 -12.59 -8.15 7.09
CA ALA A 255 -13.33 -6.93 6.82
C ALA A 255 -14.83 -7.21 6.89
N GLY A 256 -15.57 -6.39 7.64
CA GLY A 256 -17.02 -6.34 7.61
C GLY A 256 -17.55 -5.83 6.27
N ALA A 257 -18.87 -5.95 6.06
CA ALA A 257 -19.51 -5.51 4.82
C ALA A 257 -19.35 -3.99 4.57
N ASP A 258 -19.26 -3.20 5.63
CA ASP A 258 -19.19 -1.73 5.58
C ASP A 258 -17.76 -1.19 5.77
N GLU A 259 -16.75 -2.07 5.85
CA GLU A 259 -15.36 -1.65 6.00
C GLU A 259 -14.62 -1.63 4.66
N THR A 260 -13.66 -0.73 4.54
CA THR A 260 -12.74 -0.71 3.39
C THR A 260 -11.57 -1.63 3.65
N ILE A 261 -10.98 -2.21 2.59
CA ILE A 261 -9.75 -3.00 2.74
C ILE A 261 -8.67 -2.17 3.46
N GLY A 262 -8.53 -0.88 3.11
CA GLY A 262 -7.53 0.00 3.70
C GLY A 262 -7.64 0.19 5.22
N SER A 263 -8.86 0.32 5.76
CA SER A 263 -9.06 0.44 7.21
C SER A 263 -8.74 -0.85 7.98
N VAL A 264 -8.87 -2.00 7.32
CA VAL A 264 -8.68 -3.33 7.92
C VAL A 264 -7.23 -3.79 7.86
N VAL A 265 -6.45 -3.34 6.87
CA VAL A 265 -5.00 -3.61 6.78
C VAL A 265 -4.27 -3.23 8.06
N GLY A 266 -4.62 -2.11 8.70
CA GLY A 266 -4.02 -1.72 9.98
C GLY A 266 -4.31 -2.70 11.14
N ARG A 267 -5.48 -3.36 11.13
CA ARG A 267 -5.80 -4.44 12.10
C ARG A 267 -4.97 -5.69 11.82
N ALA A 268 -4.83 -6.08 10.55
CA ALA A 268 -4.00 -7.22 10.14
C ALA A 268 -2.52 -7.02 10.52
N ASP A 269 -2.00 -5.81 10.30
CA ASP A 269 -0.64 -5.42 10.65
C ASP A 269 -0.36 -5.57 12.16
N ARG A 270 -1.31 -5.16 13.01
CA ARG A 270 -1.19 -5.34 14.47
C ARG A 270 -1.07 -6.82 14.87
N PHE A 271 -1.85 -7.70 14.25
CA PHE A 271 -1.75 -9.14 14.51
C PHE A 271 -0.44 -9.73 13.99
N MET A 272 0.06 -9.23 12.85
CA MET A 272 1.35 -9.66 12.29
C MET A 272 2.49 -9.23 13.21
N TYR A 273 2.43 -8.02 13.77
CA TYR A 273 3.39 -7.57 14.76
C TYR A 273 3.39 -8.46 16.02
N GLN A 274 2.21 -8.86 16.52
CA GLN A 274 2.11 -9.84 17.62
C GLN A 274 2.77 -11.17 17.25
N ALA A 275 2.51 -11.69 16.05
CA ALA A 275 3.17 -12.89 15.54
C ALA A 275 4.71 -12.71 15.50
N LYS A 276 5.19 -11.55 15.05
CA LYS A 276 6.62 -11.22 14.91
C LYS A 276 7.40 -11.21 16.22
N THR A 277 6.72 -11.04 17.36
CA THR A 277 7.35 -11.18 18.68
C THR A 277 7.73 -12.62 19.03
N ARG A 278 6.99 -13.60 18.50
CA ARG A 278 7.23 -15.04 18.73
C ARG A 278 7.82 -15.75 17.51
N LYS A 279 7.68 -15.14 16.32
CA LYS A 279 8.07 -15.64 15.01
C LYS A 279 7.36 -16.94 14.62
N ASN A 280 7.30 -17.24 13.33
CA ASN A 280 6.76 -18.49 12.79
C ASN A 280 5.37 -18.84 13.36
N LEU A 281 4.45 -17.88 13.31
CA LEU A 281 3.14 -17.97 13.95
C LEU A 281 2.07 -17.24 13.15
N VAL A 282 0.84 -17.73 13.25
CA VAL A 282 -0.37 -17.08 12.72
C VAL A 282 -1.19 -16.53 13.88
N VAL A 283 -1.51 -15.23 13.82
CA VAL A 283 -2.38 -14.55 14.79
C VAL A 283 -3.58 -13.97 14.05
N THR A 284 -4.76 -14.25 14.56
CA THR A 284 -6.05 -13.74 14.09
C THR A 284 -6.90 -13.32 15.29
N GLU A 285 -8.09 -12.79 15.03
CA GLU A 285 -9.06 -12.43 16.08
C GLU A 285 -9.44 -13.61 17.00
N SER A 286 -9.36 -14.85 16.48
CA SER A 286 -9.76 -16.06 17.21
C SER A 286 -8.68 -16.61 18.13
N ASN A 287 -7.40 -16.32 17.86
CA ASN A 287 -6.24 -16.80 18.63
C ASN A 287 -5.29 -15.65 19.01
N GLU A 288 -5.84 -14.44 19.14
CA GLU A 288 -5.11 -13.27 19.59
C GLU A 288 -4.28 -13.64 20.83
N ILE A 289 -2.98 -13.35 20.77
CA ILE A 289 -2.08 -13.59 21.89
C ILE A 289 -2.41 -12.56 22.95
N LYS A 290 -3.44 -12.85 23.74
CA LYS A 290 -3.68 -12.16 24.99
C LYS A 290 -2.48 -12.48 25.85
N ALA A 291 -1.65 -11.47 26.13
CA ALA A 291 -0.51 -11.58 27.02
C ALA A 291 -1.02 -11.91 28.44
N GLY A 292 -1.28 -13.19 28.69
CA GLY A 292 -1.50 -13.71 30.02
C GLY A 292 -0.15 -13.98 30.67
N ASN A 293 0.37 -13.00 31.41
CA ASN A 293 0.83 -13.37 32.74
C ASN A 293 -0.42 -13.59 33.59
N ALA A 294 -0.43 -14.68 34.34
CA ALA A 294 -1.53 -15.07 35.21
C ALA A 294 -1.70 -14.03 36.33
N ASP A 295 -2.47 -12.99 36.06
CA ASP A 295 -3.30 -12.21 36.98
C ASP A 295 -3.85 -11.05 36.15
N GLY A 296 -5.18 -10.93 36.11
CA GLY A 296 -5.91 -10.09 35.16
C GLY A 296 -5.73 -8.60 35.40
N ALA A 297 -4.55 -8.08 35.08
CA ALA A 297 -4.29 -6.67 34.88
C ALA A 297 -4.20 -6.42 33.38
N GLU A 298 -5.06 -5.52 32.90
CA GLU A 298 -5.10 -5.03 31.52
C GLU A 298 -3.69 -4.63 31.04
N VAL A 299 -3.18 -5.26 29.99
CA VAL A 299 -1.97 -4.75 29.32
C VAL A 299 -2.40 -3.54 28.48
N ASN A 300 -2.04 -2.36 28.99
CA ASN A 300 -2.41 -1.06 28.45
C ASN A 300 -1.82 -0.88 27.04
N ARG A 301 -2.66 -0.46 26.08
CA ARG A 301 -2.26 -0.07 24.70
C ARG A 301 -1.15 0.98 24.66
N ASP A 302 -0.89 1.66 25.77
CA ASP A 302 0.22 2.60 25.96
C ASP A 302 1.62 1.98 25.97
N GLU A 303 1.79 0.66 26.15
CA GLU A 303 3.13 0.05 26.27
C GLU A 303 3.80 -0.27 24.92
N LEU A 304 3.06 -0.18 23.80
CA LEU A 304 3.57 -0.47 22.44
C LEU A 304 3.84 0.78 21.61
N LYS A 305 3.35 1.95 22.05
CA LYS A 305 3.60 3.22 21.38
C LYS A 305 4.99 3.71 21.76
N GLN A 306 5.76 4.15 20.77
CA GLN A 306 7.06 4.79 21.00
C GLN A 306 6.84 6.05 21.84
N GLN A 307 7.51 6.12 22.99
CA GLN A 307 7.36 7.21 23.96
C GLN A 307 8.17 8.42 23.49
N ILE A 308 7.52 9.57 23.35
CA ILE A 308 8.11 10.87 23.04
C ILE A 308 8.05 11.74 24.28
N LEU A 309 9.20 12.32 24.65
CA LEU A 309 9.27 13.31 25.74
C LEU A 309 9.17 14.71 25.12
N ILE A 310 8.20 15.49 25.57
CA ILE A 310 7.97 16.89 25.15
C ILE A 310 8.35 17.79 26.32
N VAL A 311 9.30 18.69 26.08
CA VAL A 311 9.88 19.59 27.09
C VAL A 311 9.68 21.02 26.60
N ASP A 312 8.75 21.75 27.20
CA ASP A 312 8.40 23.13 26.84
C ASP A 312 7.79 23.81 28.08
N ASP A 313 8.17 25.06 28.36
CA ASP A 313 7.68 25.77 29.55
C ASP A 313 6.21 26.22 29.38
N ALA A 314 5.78 26.46 28.14
CA ALA A 314 4.42 26.86 27.83
C ALA A 314 3.49 25.64 27.65
N GLU A 315 2.47 25.56 28.50
CA GLU A 315 1.44 24.51 28.47
C GLU A 315 0.75 24.38 27.11
N LEU A 316 0.40 25.51 26.48
CA LEU A 316 -0.22 25.54 25.16
C LEU A 316 0.63 24.84 24.08
N ASN A 317 1.95 24.95 24.14
CA ASN A 317 2.83 24.30 23.16
C ASN A 317 2.85 22.78 23.36
N ARG A 318 2.88 22.33 24.63
CA ARG A 318 2.84 20.91 24.96
C ARG A 318 1.53 20.28 24.50
N ASP A 319 0.41 20.94 24.76
CA ASP A 319 -0.92 20.48 24.29
C ASP A 319 -0.99 20.34 22.77
N ILE A 320 -0.49 21.34 22.02
CA ILE A 320 -0.49 21.31 20.55
C ILE A 320 0.37 20.16 20.04
N LEU A 321 1.59 20.00 20.57
CA LEU A 321 2.51 18.94 20.13
C LEU A 321 2.01 17.56 20.52
N ALA A 322 1.43 17.42 21.72
CA ALA A 322 0.77 16.20 22.16
C ALA A 322 -0.38 15.84 21.21
N GLU A 323 -1.25 16.78 20.88
CA GLU A 323 -2.37 16.56 19.96
C GLU A 323 -1.90 16.21 18.53
N ILE A 324 -0.81 16.79 18.04
CA ILE A 324 -0.25 16.43 16.73
C ILE A 324 0.26 14.97 16.70
N LEU A 325 0.74 14.45 17.84
CA LEU A 325 1.45 13.18 17.92
C LEU A 325 0.65 12.02 18.55
N HIS A 326 -0.45 12.31 19.25
CA HIS A 326 -1.19 11.34 20.08
C HIS A 326 -1.71 10.13 19.31
N HIS A 327 -1.98 10.26 18.01
CA HIS A 327 -2.54 9.19 17.20
C HIS A 327 -1.59 7.97 17.16
N ASP A 328 -0.30 8.21 16.89
CA ASP A 328 0.69 7.14 16.64
C ASP A 328 1.74 7.00 17.76
N PHE A 329 1.91 8.02 18.61
CA PHE A 329 2.93 8.05 19.65
C PHE A 329 2.32 8.25 21.04
N LYS A 330 3.07 7.85 22.07
CA LYS A 330 2.72 8.17 23.46
C LYS A 330 3.55 9.35 23.89
N THR A 331 2.92 10.39 24.42
CA THR A 331 3.61 11.60 24.83
C THR A 331 3.78 11.62 26.34
N MET A 332 4.94 12.09 26.79
CA MET A 332 5.21 12.45 28.18
C MET A 332 5.60 13.92 28.15
N GLU A 333 4.99 14.72 29.01
CA GLU A 333 5.13 16.17 28.99
C GLU A 333 5.78 16.63 30.28
N VAL A 334 6.80 17.49 30.15
CA VAL A 334 7.50 18.11 31.27
C VAL A 334 7.69 19.59 30.99
N SER A 335 7.78 20.38 32.06
CA SER A 335 7.72 21.84 31.96
C SER A 335 9.09 22.53 32.00
N ASN A 336 10.14 21.80 32.34
CA ASN A 336 11.47 22.37 32.55
C ASN A 336 12.59 21.34 32.35
N GLY A 337 13.83 21.83 32.25
CA GLY A 337 15.01 20.99 32.05
C GLY A 337 15.33 20.03 33.20
N GLU A 338 15.05 20.39 34.46
CA GLU A 338 15.33 19.51 35.61
C GLU A 338 14.41 18.29 35.64
N GLU A 339 13.12 18.49 35.35
CA GLU A 339 12.14 17.40 35.16
C GLU A 339 12.54 16.51 33.98
N CYS A 340 12.95 17.11 32.86
CA CYS A 340 13.44 16.37 31.70
C CYS A 340 14.59 15.42 32.05
N LEU A 341 15.62 15.92 32.76
CA LEU A 341 16.74 15.09 33.20
C LEU A 341 16.33 14.01 34.20
N SER A 342 15.37 14.29 35.07
CA SER A 342 14.85 13.31 36.01
C SER A 342 14.14 12.16 35.28
N VAL A 343 13.30 12.50 34.30
CA VAL A 343 12.62 11.53 33.43
C VAL A 343 13.62 10.73 32.59
N LEU A 344 14.64 11.35 32.02
CA LEU A 344 15.67 10.66 31.24
C LEU A 344 16.44 9.64 32.11
N ARG A 345 16.70 9.94 33.39
CA ARG A 345 17.33 9.00 34.32
C ARG A 345 16.43 7.82 34.68
N GLU A 346 15.14 8.07 34.84
CA GLU A 346 14.17 7.06 35.26
C GLU A 346 13.79 6.12 34.10
N TYR A 347 13.48 6.68 32.92
CA TYR A 347 12.95 5.92 31.79
C TYR A 347 14.00 5.53 30.75
N GLY A 348 15.11 6.29 30.65
CA GLY A 348 16.26 5.99 29.80
C GLY A 348 15.88 5.50 28.39
N ALA A 349 16.28 4.26 28.08
CA ALA A 349 16.06 3.61 26.78
C ALA A 349 14.58 3.42 26.37
N GLY A 350 13.63 3.63 27.29
CA GLY A 350 12.20 3.65 26.99
C GLY A 350 11.75 4.88 26.19
N ILE A 351 12.54 5.96 26.18
CA ILE A 351 12.26 7.17 25.41
C ILE A 351 12.84 7.03 24.00
N SER A 352 11.99 7.24 23.01
CA SER A 352 12.34 7.10 21.59
C SER A 352 12.78 8.40 20.94
N LEU A 353 12.35 9.55 21.47
CA LEU A 353 12.70 10.88 20.98
C LEU A 353 12.41 11.95 22.05
N VAL A 354 13.20 13.01 22.07
CA VAL A 354 12.94 14.21 22.89
C VAL A 354 12.65 15.40 21.98
N LEU A 355 11.53 16.07 22.20
CA LEU A 355 11.23 17.41 21.71
C LEU A 355 11.60 18.41 22.79
N LEU A 356 12.58 19.28 22.54
CA LEU A 356 13.18 20.13 23.57
C LEU A 356 13.13 21.60 23.18
N ASP A 357 12.43 22.42 23.95
CA ASP A 357 12.50 23.88 23.80
C ASP A 357 13.90 24.40 24.15
N ILE A 358 14.37 25.36 23.37
CA ILE A 358 15.65 26.04 23.61
C ILE A 358 15.54 26.93 24.84
N VAL A 359 14.47 27.71 24.95
CA VAL A 359 14.35 28.78 25.95
C VAL A 359 13.37 28.37 27.02
N MET A 360 13.89 28.01 28.19
CA MET A 360 13.06 27.65 29.36
C MET A 360 13.59 28.34 30.62
N PRO A 361 12.72 28.68 31.59
CA PRO A 361 13.16 29.23 32.87
C PRO A 361 14.04 28.25 33.67
N GLY A 362 15.09 28.77 34.30
CA GLY A 362 16.01 27.97 35.11
C GLY A 362 17.03 27.25 34.24
N MET A 363 16.76 26.00 33.89
CA MET A 363 17.62 25.18 33.03
C MET A 363 17.10 25.21 31.59
N ASP A 364 17.90 25.81 30.70
CA ASP A 364 17.57 25.93 29.28
C ASP A 364 17.84 24.63 28.50
N GLY A 365 17.38 24.56 27.25
CA GLY A 365 17.56 23.38 26.42
C GLY A 365 19.03 23.03 26.13
N PHE A 366 19.92 24.03 26.12
CA PHE A 366 21.35 23.78 25.93
C PHE A 366 21.98 23.11 27.15
N ALA A 367 21.63 23.53 28.36
CA ALA A 367 22.09 22.90 29.59
C ALA A 367 21.61 21.44 29.68
N VAL A 368 20.39 21.13 29.23
CA VAL A 368 19.91 19.75 29.10
C VAL A 368 20.77 18.95 28.11
N LEU A 369 21.07 19.51 26.93
CA LEU A 369 21.92 18.85 25.93
C LEU A 369 23.36 18.62 26.43
N GLU A 370 23.93 19.54 27.21
CA GLU A 370 25.24 19.34 27.85
C GLU A 370 25.22 18.14 28.80
N GLU A 371 24.16 18.00 29.60
CA GLU A 371 23.98 16.86 30.48
C GLU A 371 23.77 15.55 29.70
N MET A 372 22.96 15.58 28.63
CA MET A 372 22.75 14.40 27.77
C MET A 372 24.06 13.95 27.10
N ASN A 373 24.88 14.88 26.64
CA ASN A 373 26.22 14.58 26.10
C ASN A 373 27.14 13.98 27.16
N ARG A 374 27.18 14.56 28.37
CA ARG A 374 28.01 14.06 29.47
C ARG A 374 27.65 12.62 29.86
N ASN A 375 26.36 12.28 29.82
CA ASN A 375 25.86 10.95 30.13
C ASN A 375 25.71 10.03 28.90
N HIS A 376 26.13 10.48 27.71
CA HIS A 376 26.05 9.76 26.43
C HIS A 376 24.62 9.38 25.98
N TRP A 377 23.57 9.98 26.55
CA TRP A 377 22.18 9.66 26.18
C TRP A 377 21.82 10.10 24.77
N ILE A 378 22.46 11.14 24.25
CA ILE A 378 22.17 11.70 22.93
C ILE A 378 22.58 10.76 21.78
N GLU A 379 23.48 9.80 22.05
CA GLU A 379 23.88 8.78 21.07
C GLU A 379 22.73 7.80 20.79
N ASP A 380 21.95 7.49 21.83
CA ASP A 380 20.85 6.55 21.74
C ASP A 380 19.51 7.26 21.48
N ILE A 381 19.27 8.40 22.11
CA ILE A 381 17.98 9.09 22.10
C ILE A 381 18.08 10.35 21.23
N PRO A 382 17.42 10.38 20.07
CA PRO A 382 17.44 11.57 19.22
C PRO A 382 16.73 12.74 19.90
N VAL A 383 17.30 13.94 19.74
CA VAL A 383 16.72 15.20 20.22
C VAL A 383 16.37 16.07 19.02
N ILE A 384 15.14 16.59 19.01
CA ILE A 384 14.72 17.64 18.07
C ILE A 384 14.46 18.90 18.88
N MET A 385 15.14 19.99 18.52
CA MET A 385 14.98 21.27 19.21
C MET A 385 13.77 22.03 18.70
N ILE A 386 13.04 22.70 19.60
CA ILE A 386 11.98 23.65 19.25
C ILE A 386 12.55 25.05 19.41
N SER A 387 12.43 25.87 18.36
CA SER A 387 12.93 27.25 18.38
C SER A 387 11.87 28.24 17.91
N SER A 388 11.79 29.38 18.60
CA SER A 388 11.12 30.58 18.11
C SER A 388 12.08 31.54 17.40
N GLU A 389 13.39 31.27 17.47
CA GLU A 389 14.46 32.14 16.96
C GLU A 389 15.18 31.45 15.80
N GLU A 390 15.09 32.03 14.59
CA GLU A 390 15.71 31.48 13.37
C GLU A 390 17.17 31.93 13.21
N THR A 391 17.78 32.51 14.25
CA THR A 391 19.14 33.06 14.15
C THR A 391 20.15 31.93 13.92
N GLU A 392 20.91 32.05 12.83
CA GLU A 392 21.85 31.01 12.35
C GLU A 392 22.86 30.55 13.41
N SER A 393 23.24 31.42 14.35
CA SER A 393 24.16 31.09 15.45
C SER A 393 23.60 30.06 16.43
N TYR A 394 22.29 30.10 16.73
CA TYR A 394 21.66 29.17 17.67
C TYR A 394 21.48 27.79 17.05
N ILE A 395 21.07 27.75 15.79
CA ILE A 395 20.91 26.50 15.03
C ILE A 395 22.26 25.79 14.87
N ARG A 396 23.32 26.53 14.50
CA ARG A 396 24.66 25.97 14.38
C ARG A 396 25.15 25.38 15.70
N ARG A 397 25.00 26.11 16.81
CA ARG A 397 25.37 25.62 18.15
C ARG A 397 24.62 24.34 18.52
N ALA A 398 23.32 24.25 18.21
CA ALA A 398 22.53 23.05 18.50
C ALA A 398 23.05 21.81 17.72
N TYR A 399 23.39 21.97 16.44
CA TYR A 399 23.97 20.88 15.65
C TYR A 399 25.36 20.46 16.15
N GLU A 400 26.20 21.41 16.55
CA GLU A 400 27.53 21.11 17.14
C GLU A 400 27.42 20.28 18.43
N MET A 401 26.27 20.35 19.12
CA MET A 401 25.98 19.59 20.33
C MET A 401 25.32 18.23 20.07
N GLY A 402 25.14 17.82 18.80
CA GLY A 402 24.65 16.49 18.44
C GLY A 402 23.13 16.35 18.29
N VAL A 403 22.41 17.47 18.21
CA VAL A 403 20.95 17.47 17.94
C VAL A 403 20.64 16.85 16.58
N SER A 404 19.55 16.07 16.49
CA SER A 404 19.14 15.39 15.27
C SER A 404 18.45 16.32 14.27
N ASP A 405 17.61 17.24 14.75
CA ASP A 405 16.85 18.17 13.90
C ASP A 405 16.31 19.37 14.70
N TYR A 406 15.64 20.31 14.03
CA TYR A 406 14.91 21.40 14.68
C TYR A 406 13.52 21.64 14.07
N ILE A 407 12.62 22.20 14.88
CA ILE A 407 11.26 22.62 14.53
C ILE A 407 11.14 24.11 14.86
N SER A 408 10.74 24.91 13.88
CA SER A 408 10.43 26.33 14.10
C SER A 408 8.97 26.52 14.52
N ARG A 409 8.72 27.53 15.37
CA ARG A 409 7.37 28.05 15.63
C ARG A 409 6.99 29.07 14.54
N PRO A 410 5.72 29.14 14.09
CA PRO A 410 4.56 28.36 14.53
C PRO A 410 4.57 26.91 14.01
N PHE A 411 3.97 26.00 14.78
CA PHE A 411 3.96 24.56 14.46
C PHE A 411 3.06 24.23 13.27
N ASP A 412 3.63 23.65 12.21
CA ASP A 412 2.87 22.96 11.18
C ASP A 412 2.75 21.47 11.55
N ALA A 413 1.51 21.00 11.77
CA ALA A 413 1.22 19.65 12.20
C ALA A 413 1.84 18.57 11.29
N ARG A 414 1.84 18.78 9.96
CA ARG A 414 2.41 17.83 9.00
C ARG A 414 3.93 17.82 9.08
N VAL A 415 4.55 18.99 9.23
CA VAL A 415 6.02 19.10 9.36
C VAL A 415 6.51 18.48 10.65
N VAL A 416 5.89 18.80 11.78
CA VAL A 416 6.23 18.25 13.11
C VAL A 416 6.13 16.73 13.07
N TYR A 417 4.98 16.19 12.67
CA TYR A 417 4.76 14.75 12.60
C TYR A 417 5.80 14.07 11.70
N ARG A 418 6.07 14.64 10.51
CA ARG A 418 7.01 14.03 9.56
C ARG A 418 8.44 14.04 10.07
N ARG A 419 8.89 15.10 10.75
CA ARG A 419 10.23 15.18 11.35
C ARG A 419 10.40 14.17 12.48
N VAL A 420 9.43 14.10 13.38
CA VAL A 420 9.40 13.12 14.48
C VAL A 420 9.44 11.69 13.94
N TYR A 421 8.52 11.34 13.04
CA TYR A 421 8.42 9.99 12.46
C TYR A 421 9.71 9.59 11.74
N ASN A 422 10.28 10.48 10.91
CA ASN A 422 11.51 10.18 10.17
C ASN A 422 12.71 9.97 11.10
N THR A 423 12.82 10.78 12.14
CA THR A 423 13.93 10.72 13.10
C THR A 423 13.89 9.44 13.91
N ILE A 424 12.72 9.10 14.47
CA ILE A 424 12.53 7.83 15.20
C ILE A 424 12.83 6.63 14.29
N LYS A 425 12.33 6.65 13.05
CA LYS A 425 12.59 5.60 12.06
C LYS A 425 14.06 5.47 11.70
N LEU A 426 14.80 6.58 11.62
CA LEU A 426 16.24 6.57 11.35
C LEU A 426 17.01 5.94 12.51
N TYR A 427 16.74 6.35 13.75
CA TYR A 427 17.41 5.84 14.95
C TYR A 427 17.08 4.37 15.22
N ALA A 428 15.84 3.94 14.96
CA ALA A 428 15.47 2.52 15.03
C ALA A 428 16.31 1.67 14.04
N LYS A 429 16.58 2.19 12.84
CA LYS A 429 17.46 1.52 11.85
C LYS A 429 18.92 1.51 12.29
N GLN A 430 19.41 2.60 12.87
CA GLN A 430 20.78 2.72 13.36
C GLN A 430 21.05 1.77 14.53
N ARG A 431 20.15 1.72 15.53
CA ARG A 431 20.23 0.75 16.63
C ARG A 431 20.26 -0.69 16.10
N ARG A 432 19.39 -1.02 15.13
CA ARG A 432 19.39 -2.34 14.48
C ARG A 432 20.73 -2.66 13.79
N LEU A 433 21.37 -1.68 13.14
CA LEU A 433 22.69 -1.88 12.53
C LEU A 433 23.79 -2.10 13.58
N ILE A 434 23.79 -1.32 14.67
CA ILE A 434 24.76 -1.47 15.76
C ILE A 434 24.63 -2.84 16.41
N THR A 435 23.41 -3.31 16.68
CA THR A 435 23.18 -4.67 17.21
C THR A 435 23.76 -5.73 16.29
N LEU A 436 23.48 -5.66 14.98
CA LEU A 436 24.01 -6.61 13.99
C LEU A 436 25.54 -6.64 13.95
N VAL A 437 26.19 -5.47 13.99
CA VAL A 437 27.67 -5.39 14.01
C VAL A 437 28.25 -5.94 15.31
N THR A 438 27.62 -5.63 16.44
CA THR A 438 28.05 -6.11 17.77
C THR A 438 27.94 -7.63 17.87
N ASP A 439 26.88 -8.21 17.32
CA ASP A 439 26.66 -9.66 17.30
C ASP A 439 27.67 -10.36 16.39
N GLN A 440 27.99 -9.79 15.22
CA GLN A 440 29.05 -10.31 14.32
C GLN A 440 30.45 -10.27 14.96
N ILE A 441 30.77 -9.24 15.73
CA ILE A 441 32.05 -9.15 16.46
C ILE A 441 32.10 -10.25 17.53
N ARG A 442 31.03 -10.44 18.30
CA ARG A 442 30.93 -11.49 19.32
C ARG A 442 31.04 -12.91 18.74
N GLU A 443 30.50 -13.14 17.55
CA GLU A 443 30.65 -14.42 16.83
C GLU A 443 32.09 -14.67 16.38
N LYS A 444 32.78 -13.64 15.84
CA LYS A 444 34.19 -13.76 15.45
C LYS A 444 35.12 -13.96 16.66
N GLU A 445 34.86 -13.30 17.79
CA GLU A 445 35.63 -13.50 19.02
C GLU A 445 35.46 -14.92 19.60
N LYS A 446 34.30 -15.56 19.40
CA LYS A 446 34.11 -16.98 19.75
C LYS A 446 34.90 -17.91 18.84
N ILE A 447 35.03 -17.58 17.56
CA ILE A 447 35.79 -18.38 16.58
C ILE A 447 37.30 -18.30 16.83
N VAL A 448 37.81 -17.17 17.36
CA VAL A 448 39.24 -16.97 17.66
C VAL A 448 39.69 -17.61 18.99
N LYS A 449 38.76 -18.08 19.84
CA LYS A 449 39.05 -18.75 21.12
C LYS A 449 39.07 -20.29 21.05
N PHE A 450 38.91 -20.87 19.86
CA PHE A 450 39.17 -22.28 19.56
C PHE A 450 40.33 -22.38 18.57
#